data_AF-A0A967NXE5-F1
#
_entry.id   AF-A0A967NXE5-F1
#
_cell.length_a   1.000
_cell.length_b   1.000
_cell.length_c   1.000
_cell.angle_alpha   90.00
_cell.angle_beta   90.00
_cell.angle_gamma   90.00
#
_symmetry.space_group_name_H-M   'P 1'
#
loop_
_entity.id
_entity.type
_entity.pdbx_description
1 polymer ?
#
loop_
_entity_poly.entity_id
_entity_poly.type
_entity_poly.pdbx_seq_one_letter_code
_entity_poly.pdbx_strand_id
1 'polypeptide(L)'
;MINSKSVLNLIGDVYESSINPDHWKVVMEKLAAITRSRSAVLVIHDTEVKQLSYLHAYGLPKLLVNLFNTPMGSIDPGLKIMRQQPAGKAVNMFQLDDRINVPIMFKAVFTRFSDVFYFGGINFFNDKSWHAGIGLHRVRQEGAFEPEMLELLEDLVPHFQRALRIQKEFTRLQLRQQMLQLELDRNVIGVVILGEEADPLYINPLAKRILERHRAIKMCNNSLCAYNRDDDEQLQQAIRSALTSPATPDQG
;
A
#
# COMPACT_ATOMS: atom_id res chain seq x y z
N MET A 1 24.65 13.89 -17.87
CA MET A 1 23.40 14.63 -18.18
C MET A 1 22.24 13.67 -17.95
N ILE A 2 21.28 14.04 -17.12
CA ILE A 2 20.11 13.20 -16.80
C ILE A 2 19.23 13.13 -18.06
N ASN A 3 18.87 11.91 -18.50
CA ASN A 3 18.05 11.72 -19.69
C ASN A 3 16.57 11.97 -19.35
N SER A 4 15.98 13.04 -19.91
CA SER A 4 14.58 13.41 -19.68
C SER A 4 13.59 12.29 -19.98
N LYS A 5 13.85 11.44 -20.99
CA LYS A 5 12.99 10.29 -21.31
C LYS A 5 13.01 9.24 -20.18
N SER A 6 14.15 9.07 -19.51
CA SER A 6 14.26 8.14 -18.38
C SER A 6 13.50 8.65 -17.17
N VAL A 7 13.50 9.96 -16.92
CA VAL A 7 12.74 10.60 -15.83
C VAL A 7 11.23 10.50 -16.09
N LEU A 8 10.77 10.79 -17.32
CA LEU A 8 9.35 10.65 -17.67
C LEU A 8 8.86 9.21 -17.53
N ASN A 9 9.67 8.23 -17.96
CA ASN A 9 9.34 6.82 -17.77
C ASN A 9 9.23 6.46 -16.28
N LEU A 10 10.17 6.93 -15.45
CA LEU A 10 10.13 6.73 -13.99
C LEU A 10 8.84 7.30 -13.39
N ILE A 11 8.40 8.48 -13.80
CA ILE A 11 7.14 9.08 -13.34
C ILE A 11 5.95 8.16 -13.71
N GLY A 12 5.94 7.60 -14.92
CA GLY A 12 4.94 6.61 -15.32
C GLY A 12 4.91 5.40 -14.37
N ASP A 13 6.07 4.83 -14.05
CA ASP A 13 6.18 3.70 -13.11
C ASP A 13 5.74 4.07 -11.68
N VAL A 14 5.97 5.32 -11.24
CA VAL A 14 5.50 5.82 -9.95
C VAL A 14 3.98 5.77 -9.87
N TYR A 15 3.28 6.18 -10.94
CA TYR A 15 1.83 6.08 -11.00
C TYR A 15 1.33 4.64 -11.11
N GLU A 16 1.97 3.79 -11.90
CA GLU A 16 1.63 2.35 -11.96
C GLU A 16 1.73 1.70 -10.57
N SER A 17 2.75 2.07 -9.80
CA SER A 17 2.97 1.56 -8.45
C SER A 17 1.88 1.96 -7.44
N SER A 18 1.09 3.00 -7.74
CA SER A 18 -0.02 3.40 -6.87
C SER A 18 -1.18 2.40 -6.86
N ILE A 19 -1.31 1.62 -7.93
CA ILE A 19 -2.34 0.57 -8.09
C ILE A 19 -1.73 -0.82 -7.89
N ASN A 20 -0.47 -1.00 -8.28
CA ASN A 20 0.30 -2.24 -8.10
C ASN A 20 1.51 -2.02 -7.19
N PRO A 21 1.38 -2.20 -5.86
CA PRO A 21 2.46 -1.92 -4.90
C PRO A 21 3.77 -2.70 -5.14
N ASP A 22 3.72 -3.88 -5.77
CA ASP A 22 4.95 -4.63 -6.08
C ASP A 22 5.84 -3.92 -7.11
N HIS A 23 5.25 -3.05 -7.93
CA HIS A 23 5.95 -2.29 -8.97
C HIS A 23 6.92 -1.24 -8.41
N TRP A 24 6.79 -0.86 -7.13
CA TRP A 24 7.76 0.02 -6.47
C TRP A 24 9.19 -0.51 -6.53
N LYS A 25 9.40 -1.83 -6.64
CA LYS A 25 10.73 -2.43 -6.84
C LYS A 25 11.38 -1.95 -8.14
N VAL A 26 10.60 -1.83 -9.21
CA VAL A 26 11.04 -1.33 -10.52
C VAL A 26 11.36 0.16 -10.45
N VAL A 27 10.53 0.92 -9.72
CA VAL A 27 10.79 2.36 -9.46
C VAL A 27 12.12 2.54 -8.73
N MET A 28 12.37 1.76 -7.68
CA MET A 28 13.63 1.84 -6.91
C MET A 28 14.85 1.47 -7.76
N GLU A 29 14.74 0.45 -8.63
CA GLU A 29 15.79 0.09 -9.58
C GLU A 29 16.10 1.24 -10.55
N LYS A 30 15.09 1.80 -11.20
CA LYS A 30 15.24 2.92 -12.15
C LYS A 30 15.79 4.17 -11.46
N LEU A 31 15.30 4.48 -10.26
CA LEU A 31 15.78 5.60 -9.48
C LEU A 31 17.25 5.42 -9.07
N ALA A 32 17.65 4.22 -8.65
CA ALA A 32 19.05 3.92 -8.34
C ALA A 32 19.94 4.12 -9.58
N ALA A 33 19.50 3.67 -10.77
CA ALA A 33 20.24 3.89 -12.01
C ALA A 33 20.37 5.38 -12.38
N ILE A 34 19.28 6.16 -12.29
CA ILE A 34 19.28 7.59 -12.62
C ILE A 34 20.18 8.39 -11.66
N THR A 35 20.14 8.05 -10.37
CA THR A 35 20.90 8.73 -9.31
C THR A 35 22.30 8.16 -9.11
N ARG A 36 22.74 7.20 -9.94
CA ARG A 36 24.01 6.46 -9.77
C ARG A 36 24.19 5.90 -8.36
N SER A 37 23.11 5.41 -7.78
CA SER A 37 23.11 4.82 -6.46
C SER A 37 23.33 3.31 -6.55
N ARG A 38 24.05 2.76 -5.59
CA ARG A 38 24.21 1.31 -5.40
C ARG A 38 22.88 0.67 -5.00
N SER A 39 22.08 1.38 -4.20
CA SER A 39 20.76 0.93 -3.77
C SER A 39 19.82 2.10 -3.55
N ALA A 40 18.53 1.79 -3.60
CA ALA A 40 17.43 2.70 -3.30
C ALA A 40 16.39 1.96 -2.46
N VAL A 41 15.83 2.66 -1.48
CA VAL A 41 14.83 2.11 -0.54
C VAL A 41 13.72 3.12 -0.36
N LEU A 42 12.49 2.73 -0.66
CA LEU A 42 11.29 3.45 -0.28
C LEU A 42 10.82 2.90 1.06
N VAL A 43 10.74 3.79 2.05
CA VAL A 43 10.19 3.50 3.37
C VAL A 43 8.86 4.20 3.49
N ILE A 44 7.82 3.45 3.83
CA ILE A 44 6.49 3.97 4.15
C ILE A 44 6.15 3.46 5.54
N HIS A 45 5.75 4.36 6.43
CA HIS A 45 5.33 4.06 7.78
C HIS A 45 3.99 4.76 8.06
N ASP A 46 2.93 3.97 8.14
CA ASP A 46 1.60 4.43 8.56
C ASP A 46 1.32 3.89 9.97
N THR A 47 1.10 4.80 10.93
CA THR A 47 0.82 4.44 12.32
C THR A 47 -0.68 4.32 12.63
N GLU A 48 -1.55 4.83 11.76
CA GLU A 48 -3.01 4.69 11.88
C GLU A 48 -3.40 3.25 11.57
N VAL A 49 -2.81 2.71 10.50
CA VAL A 49 -2.92 1.30 10.13
C VAL A 49 -1.69 0.59 10.68
N LYS A 50 -1.70 0.26 11.99
CA LYS A 50 -0.62 -0.31 12.84
C LYS A 50 0.24 -1.47 12.26
N GLN A 51 0.07 -1.87 11.01
CA GLN A 51 0.78 -2.96 10.32
C GLN A 51 1.35 -2.58 8.94
N LEU A 52 1.01 -1.45 8.32
CA LEU A 52 1.50 -1.13 6.96
C LEU A 52 2.79 -0.30 7.02
N SER A 53 3.89 -0.97 7.37
CA SER A 53 5.23 -0.47 7.04
C SER A 53 5.72 -1.21 5.80
N TYR A 54 5.74 -0.52 4.65
CA TYR A 54 6.28 -1.10 3.41
C TYR A 54 7.72 -0.68 3.22
N LEU A 55 8.58 -1.66 2.97
CA LEU A 55 9.94 -1.44 2.53
C LEU A 55 10.11 -2.03 1.13
N HIS A 56 10.20 -1.14 0.14
CA HIS A 56 10.55 -1.53 -1.23
C HIS A 56 12.01 -1.16 -1.46
N ALA A 57 12.85 -2.15 -1.74
CA ALA A 57 14.29 -1.95 -1.83
C ALA A 57 14.84 -2.58 -3.11
N TYR A 58 15.84 -1.92 -3.68
CA TYR A 58 16.69 -2.42 -4.76
C TYR A 58 18.16 -2.33 -4.36
N GLY A 59 18.98 -3.31 -4.75
CA GLY A 59 20.44 -3.26 -4.57
C GLY A 59 20.96 -3.54 -3.15
N LEU A 60 20.07 -3.83 -2.18
CA LEU A 60 20.46 -4.25 -0.84
C LEU A 60 20.41 -5.78 -0.67
N PRO A 61 21.30 -6.38 0.14
CA PRO A 61 21.21 -7.79 0.49
C PRO A 61 19.85 -8.13 1.14
N LYS A 62 19.26 -9.28 0.78
CA LYS A 62 17.99 -9.76 1.36
C LYS A 62 18.01 -9.83 2.89
N LEU A 63 19.17 -10.18 3.46
CA LEU A 63 19.37 -10.19 4.90
C LEU A 63 19.10 -8.82 5.53
N LEU A 64 19.57 -7.74 4.90
CA LEU A 64 19.38 -6.38 5.38
C LEU A 64 17.91 -5.93 5.22
N VAL A 65 17.29 -6.23 4.08
CA VAL A 65 15.86 -5.98 3.84
C VAL A 65 14.99 -6.67 4.91
N ASN A 66 15.31 -7.94 5.23
CA ASN A 66 14.59 -8.68 6.26
C ASN A 66 14.82 -8.10 7.66
N LEU A 67 16.04 -7.65 7.98
CA LEU A 67 16.34 -6.99 9.26
C LEU A 67 15.49 -5.72 9.47
N PHE A 68 15.24 -4.94 8.42
CA PHE A 68 14.37 -3.76 8.50
C PHE A 68 12.91 -4.09 8.80
N ASN A 69 12.44 -5.29 8.45
CA ASN A 69 11.09 -5.77 8.78
C ASN A 69 10.96 -6.32 10.22
N THR A 70 12.04 -6.32 11.00
CA THR A 70 12.03 -6.71 12.43
C THR A 70 12.07 -5.47 13.32
N PRO A 71 11.88 -5.60 14.66
CA PRO A 71 12.05 -4.48 15.58
C PRO A 71 13.40 -3.76 15.46
N MET A 72 14.43 -4.41 14.91
CA MET A 72 15.74 -3.80 14.62
C MET A 72 15.67 -2.69 13.56
N GLY A 73 14.68 -2.68 12.66
CA GLY A 73 14.47 -1.59 11.71
C GLY A 73 14.26 -0.23 12.39
N SER A 74 13.70 -0.23 13.61
CA SER A 74 13.54 0.95 14.45
C SER A 74 14.86 1.60 14.88
N ILE A 75 15.96 0.85 14.80
CA ILE A 75 17.31 1.24 15.22
C ILE A 75 18.11 1.77 14.02
N ASP A 76 17.53 1.77 12.81
CA ASP A 76 18.20 2.28 11.61
C ASP A 76 18.60 3.76 11.77
N PRO A 77 19.92 4.07 11.79
CA PRO A 77 20.37 5.45 11.85
C PRO A 77 19.91 6.27 10.64
N GLY A 78 19.76 5.64 9.47
CA GLY A 78 19.24 6.27 8.26
C GLY A 78 17.84 6.79 8.46
N LEU A 79 16.91 5.92 8.87
CA LEU A 79 15.55 6.31 9.19
C LEU A 79 15.45 7.39 10.27
N LYS A 80 16.29 7.32 11.32
CA LYS A 80 16.31 8.33 12.39
C LYS A 80 16.71 9.72 11.88
N ILE A 81 17.76 9.79 11.06
CA ILE A 81 18.22 11.04 10.46
C ILE A 81 17.17 11.53 9.45
N MET A 82 16.62 10.62 8.65
CA MET A 82 15.59 10.95 7.66
C MET A 82 14.38 11.61 8.33
N ARG A 83 13.88 11.11 9.47
CA ARG A 83 12.77 11.72 10.22
C ARG A 83 13.05 13.14 10.75
N GLN A 84 14.31 13.56 10.86
CA GLN A 84 14.66 14.92 11.30
C GLN A 84 14.66 15.93 10.16
N GLN A 85 14.58 15.46 8.90
CA GLN A 85 14.61 16.32 7.72
C GLN A 85 13.19 16.75 7.32
N PRO A 86 13.00 17.99 6.82
CA PRO A 86 11.70 18.43 6.32
C PRO A 86 11.26 17.60 5.11
N ALA A 87 9.95 17.49 4.90
CA ALA A 87 9.40 16.92 3.67
C ALA A 87 9.71 17.83 2.47
N GLY A 88 9.93 17.21 1.31
CA GLY A 88 10.16 17.88 0.04
C GLY A 88 11.60 18.35 -0.22
N LYS A 89 12.53 18.14 0.71
CA LYS A 89 13.94 18.53 0.56
C LYS A 89 14.85 17.32 0.49
N ALA A 90 15.64 17.22 -0.58
CA ALA A 90 16.64 16.16 -0.73
C ALA A 90 17.93 16.56 -0.01
N VAL A 91 18.55 15.62 0.70
CA VAL A 91 19.78 15.90 1.45
C VAL A 91 20.79 14.76 1.34
N ASN A 92 22.07 15.13 1.37
CA ASN A 92 23.13 14.23 1.80
C ASN A 92 22.98 14.04 3.31
N MET A 93 22.43 12.91 3.74
CA MET A 93 22.10 12.66 5.14
C MET A 93 23.36 12.45 5.96
N PHE A 94 24.23 11.53 5.54
CA PHE A 94 25.47 11.25 6.24
C PHE A 94 26.46 10.38 5.44
N GLN A 95 27.67 10.21 6.00
CA GLN A 95 28.71 9.33 5.49
C GLN A 95 29.08 8.32 6.57
N LEU A 96 29.31 7.07 6.21
CA LEU A 96 29.63 6.00 7.15
C LEU A 96 31.10 6.09 7.61
N ASP A 97 31.44 7.17 8.31
CA ASP A 97 32.74 7.40 8.93
C ASP A 97 32.70 7.08 10.45
N ASP A 98 33.82 7.30 11.14
CA ASP A 98 33.92 7.00 12.58
C ASP A 98 33.21 8.02 13.47
N ARG A 99 32.63 9.09 12.91
CA ARG A 99 31.91 10.13 13.66
C ARG A 99 30.46 9.73 13.93
N ILE A 100 29.93 8.76 13.19
CA ILE A 100 28.54 8.32 13.31
C ILE A 100 28.48 7.02 14.09
N ASN A 101 27.73 7.07 15.19
CA ASN A 101 27.49 5.90 16.01
C ASN A 101 26.43 5.00 15.35
N VAL A 102 26.87 4.20 14.39
CA VAL A 102 26.06 3.15 13.75
C VAL A 102 26.26 1.84 14.52
N PRO A 103 25.19 1.13 14.92
CA PRO A 103 25.33 -0.17 15.58
C PRO A 103 26.19 -1.13 14.76
N ILE A 104 27.02 -1.94 15.43
CA ILE A 104 28.05 -2.74 14.76
C ILE A 104 27.51 -3.69 13.69
N MET A 105 26.29 -4.21 13.90
CA MET A 105 25.60 -5.05 12.91
C MET A 105 25.30 -4.27 11.63
N PHE A 106 24.72 -3.07 11.73
CA PHE A 106 24.47 -2.20 10.58
C PHE A 106 25.77 -1.76 9.91
N LYS A 107 26.80 -1.38 10.69
CA LYS A 107 28.13 -1.02 10.15
C LYS A 107 28.72 -2.19 9.36
N ALA A 108 28.67 -3.41 9.89
CA ALA A 108 29.17 -4.61 9.22
C ALA A 108 28.39 -4.92 7.94
N VAL A 109 27.06 -4.78 7.95
CA VAL A 109 26.24 -5.07 6.77
C VAL A 109 26.46 -4.03 5.67
N PHE A 110 26.41 -2.73 6.00
CA PHE A 110 26.59 -1.66 5.03
C PHE A 110 27.98 -1.69 4.39
N THR A 111 29.03 -1.95 5.17
CA THR A 111 30.41 -2.00 4.66
C THR A 111 30.74 -3.32 3.98
N ARG A 112 30.72 -4.43 4.72
CA ARG A 112 31.32 -5.70 4.29
C ARG A 112 30.53 -6.39 3.18
N PHE A 113 29.23 -6.16 3.09
CA PHE A 113 28.37 -6.85 2.12
C PHE A 113 27.82 -5.93 1.01
N SER A 114 27.86 -4.61 1.17
CA SER A 114 27.29 -3.67 0.19
C SER A 114 28.17 -2.48 -0.19
N ASP A 115 29.34 -2.30 0.44
CA ASP A 115 30.26 -1.16 0.25
C ASP A 115 29.59 0.21 0.29
N VAL A 116 28.50 0.33 1.05
CA VAL A 116 27.73 1.55 1.20
C VAL A 116 28.49 2.52 2.11
N PHE A 117 28.69 3.74 1.62
CA PHE A 117 29.41 4.77 2.35
C PHE A 117 28.65 6.11 2.43
N TYR A 118 28.08 6.58 1.33
CA TYR A 118 27.29 7.82 1.30
C TYR A 118 25.80 7.51 1.39
N PHE A 119 25.10 8.23 2.25
CA PHE A 119 23.65 8.15 2.45
C PHE A 119 23.01 9.46 2.02
N GLY A 120 22.10 9.39 1.07
CA GLY A 120 21.26 10.51 0.65
C GLY A 120 19.79 10.12 0.71
N GLY A 121 18.90 11.09 0.62
CA GLY A 121 17.48 10.78 0.56
C GLY A 121 16.59 11.99 0.69
N ILE A 122 15.30 11.70 0.70
CA ILE A 122 14.23 12.69 0.67
C ILE A 122 12.99 12.16 1.39
N ASN A 123 12.31 13.04 2.12
CA ASN A 123 10.99 12.75 2.67
C ASN A 123 9.91 13.28 1.74
N PHE A 124 8.87 12.49 1.51
CA PHE A 124 7.63 12.92 0.86
C PHE A 124 6.59 13.39 1.88
N PHE A 125 6.49 12.66 2.99
CA PHE A 125 5.64 12.99 4.14
C PHE A 125 6.46 12.79 5.41
N ASN A 126 6.36 13.72 6.36
CA ASN A 126 7.09 13.63 7.62
C ASN A 126 6.20 14.07 8.79
N ASP A 127 5.03 13.44 8.88
CA ASP A 127 4.09 13.63 9.98
C ASP A 127 4.23 12.49 10.99
N LYS A 128 3.68 12.70 12.21
CA LYS A 128 3.67 11.66 13.25
C LYS A 128 2.87 10.42 12.82
N SER A 129 1.78 10.63 12.07
CA SER A 129 0.87 9.56 11.67
C SER A 129 1.32 8.84 10.40
N TRP A 130 1.99 9.58 9.50
CA TRP A 130 2.39 9.10 8.18
C TRP A 130 3.75 9.67 7.77
N HIS A 131 4.72 8.77 7.65
CA HIS A 131 6.05 9.08 7.18
C HIS A 131 6.33 8.26 5.92
N ALA A 132 6.80 8.93 4.86
CA ALA A 132 7.25 8.25 3.67
C ALA A 132 8.45 8.98 3.07
N GLY A 133 9.44 8.23 2.62
CA GLY A 133 10.65 8.79 2.04
C GLY A 133 11.52 7.75 1.36
N ILE A 134 12.54 8.23 0.64
CA ILE A 134 13.51 7.40 -0.05
C ILE A 134 14.87 7.58 0.58
N GLY A 135 15.53 6.45 0.91
CA GLY A 135 16.95 6.37 1.18
C GLY A 135 17.71 5.89 -0.06
N LEU A 136 18.79 6.57 -0.40
CA LEU A 136 19.71 6.25 -1.48
C LEU A 136 21.11 6.04 -0.92
N HIS A 137 21.81 5.07 -1.47
CA HIS A 137 23.14 4.70 -0.98
C HIS A 137 24.15 4.63 -2.10
N ARG A 138 25.31 5.25 -1.90
CA ARG A 138 26.44 5.22 -2.84
C ARG A 138 27.68 4.63 -2.18
N VAL A 139 28.51 4.01 -3.02
CA VAL A 139 29.81 3.49 -2.60
C VAL A 139 30.83 4.62 -2.47
N ARG A 140 31.95 4.36 -1.79
CA ARG A 140 32.97 5.38 -1.51
C ARG A 140 33.54 6.05 -2.78
N GLN A 141 33.64 5.30 -3.87
CA GLN A 141 34.24 5.77 -5.13
C GLN A 141 33.35 6.77 -5.89
N GLU A 142 32.03 6.75 -5.65
CA GLU A 142 31.04 7.60 -6.35
C GLU A 142 30.87 8.98 -5.72
N GLY A 143 31.38 9.20 -4.51
CA GLY A 143 31.21 10.45 -3.79
C GLY A 143 29.78 10.70 -3.27
N ALA A 144 29.60 11.85 -2.63
CA ALA A 144 28.30 12.34 -2.18
C ALA A 144 27.40 12.72 -3.38
N PHE A 145 26.10 12.87 -3.14
CA PHE A 145 25.16 13.28 -4.18
C PHE A 145 25.42 14.72 -4.60
N GLU A 146 25.54 14.93 -5.91
CA GLU A 146 25.70 16.25 -6.51
C GLU A 146 24.39 17.06 -6.40
N PRO A 147 24.45 18.40 -6.33
CA PRO A 147 23.26 19.25 -6.20
C PRO A 147 22.19 18.99 -7.26
N GLU A 148 22.59 18.76 -8.51
CA GLU A 148 21.66 18.51 -9.62
C GLU A 148 20.86 17.20 -9.43
N MET A 149 21.43 16.22 -8.73
CA MET A 149 20.73 14.98 -8.40
C MET A 149 19.75 15.16 -7.25
N LEU A 150 20.08 16.04 -6.29
CA LEU A 150 19.19 16.39 -5.19
C LEU A 150 17.99 17.19 -5.71
N GLU A 151 18.21 18.17 -6.59
CA GLU A 151 17.16 18.93 -7.27
C GLU A 151 16.21 18.02 -8.06
N LEU A 152 16.74 17.03 -8.79
CA LEU A 152 15.90 16.03 -9.46
C LEU A 152 14.99 15.27 -8.48
N LEU A 153 15.50 14.89 -7.31
CA LEU A 153 14.68 14.20 -6.31
C LEU A 153 13.58 15.11 -5.77
N GLU A 154 13.86 16.39 -5.60
CA GLU A 154 12.88 17.41 -5.20
C GLU A 154 11.79 17.60 -6.26
N ASP A 155 12.16 17.65 -7.54
CA ASP A 155 11.22 17.72 -8.67
C ASP A 155 10.28 16.50 -8.74
N LEU A 156 10.74 15.34 -8.26
CA LEU A 156 9.94 14.11 -8.22
C LEU A 156 8.96 14.05 -7.04
N VAL A 157 9.15 14.85 -5.98
CA VAL A 157 8.30 14.89 -4.78
C VAL A 157 6.80 14.93 -5.10
N PRO A 158 6.29 15.87 -5.91
CA PRO A 158 4.85 15.94 -6.18
C PRO A 158 4.29 14.67 -6.81
N HIS A 159 5.07 13.94 -7.61
CA HIS A 159 4.65 12.70 -8.24
C HIS A 159 4.55 11.55 -7.23
N PHE A 160 5.58 11.39 -6.39
CA PHE A 160 5.56 10.39 -5.32
C PHE A 160 4.45 10.68 -4.30
N GLN A 161 4.28 11.94 -3.88
CA GLN A 161 3.20 12.31 -2.96
C GLN A 161 1.82 11.96 -3.52
N ARG A 162 1.56 12.23 -4.80
CA ARG A 162 0.29 11.89 -5.45
C ARG A 162 0.09 10.38 -5.51
N ALA A 163 1.08 9.64 -5.99
CA ALA A 163 0.99 8.18 -6.11
C ALA A 163 0.79 7.49 -4.75
N LEU A 164 1.51 7.91 -3.72
CA LEU A 164 1.37 7.36 -2.37
C LEU A 164 0.00 7.68 -1.74
N ARG A 165 -0.57 8.88 -1.99
CA ARG A 165 -1.94 9.20 -1.56
C ARG A 165 -2.98 8.32 -2.26
N ILE A 166 -2.85 8.13 -3.58
CA ILE A 166 -3.71 7.23 -4.35
C ILE A 166 -3.65 5.82 -3.77
N GLN A 167 -2.43 5.29 -3.55
CA GLN A 167 -2.24 3.97 -2.96
C GLN A 167 -2.87 3.85 -1.57
N LYS A 168 -2.71 4.87 -0.71
CA LYS A 168 -3.32 4.89 0.63
C LYS A 168 -4.85 4.80 0.56
N GLU A 169 -5.49 5.62 -0.28
CA GLU A 169 -6.94 5.59 -0.44
C GLU A 169 -7.43 4.30 -1.09
N PHE A 170 -6.73 3.77 -2.10
CA PHE A 170 -7.07 2.50 -2.73
C PHE A 170 -7.01 1.35 -1.72
N THR A 171 -5.93 1.29 -0.92
CA THR A 171 -5.77 0.30 0.15
C THR A 171 -6.88 0.42 1.19
N ARG A 172 -7.23 1.66 1.59
CA ARG A 172 -8.34 1.91 2.54
C ARG A 172 -9.68 1.44 1.99
N LEU A 173 -9.97 1.68 0.72
CA LEU A 173 -11.21 1.23 0.07
C LEU A 173 -11.27 -0.31 0.01
N GLN A 174 -10.17 -0.96 -0.36
CA GLN A 174 -10.06 -2.43 -0.36
C GLN A 174 -10.27 -3.03 1.03
N LEU A 175 -9.64 -2.46 2.06
CA LEU A 175 -9.84 -2.89 3.44
C LEU A 175 -11.30 -2.69 3.89
N ARG A 176 -11.93 -1.56 3.55
CA ARG A 176 -13.36 -1.34 3.87
C ARG A 176 -14.26 -2.35 3.16
N GLN A 177 -14.00 -2.65 1.89
CA GLN A 177 -14.73 -3.67 1.14
C GLN A 177 -14.57 -5.05 1.77
N GLN A 178 -13.36 -5.44 2.15
CA GLN A 178 -13.08 -6.71 2.83
C GLN A 178 -13.79 -6.77 4.19
N MET A 179 -13.77 -5.68 4.97
CA MET A 179 -14.47 -5.63 6.26
C MET A 179 -15.99 -5.76 6.09
N LEU A 180 -16.58 -5.08 5.10
CA LEU A 180 -18.01 -5.24 4.78
C LEU A 180 -18.35 -6.68 4.38
N GLN A 181 -17.51 -7.32 3.55
CA GLN A 181 -17.66 -8.73 3.21
C GLN A 181 -17.56 -9.63 4.46
N LEU A 182 -16.58 -9.37 5.33
CA LEU A 182 -16.38 -10.12 6.58
C LEU A 182 -17.52 -9.90 7.59
N GLU A 183 -18.13 -8.72 7.66
CA GLU A 183 -19.29 -8.44 8.51
C GLU A 183 -20.55 -9.15 7.99
N LEU A 184 -20.78 -9.15 6.68
CA LEU A 184 -21.81 -9.97 6.05
C LEU A 184 -21.58 -11.47 6.33
N ASP A 185 -20.33 -11.92 6.41
CA ASP A 185 -19.97 -13.31 6.72
C ASP A 185 -20.08 -13.66 8.21
N ARG A 186 -19.87 -12.69 9.11
CA ARG A 186 -19.92 -12.85 10.57
C ARG A 186 -21.31 -12.69 11.19
N ASN A 187 -22.28 -12.17 10.45
CA ASN A 187 -23.66 -12.13 10.93
C ASN A 187 -24.23 -13.55 11.07
N VAL A 188 -24.93 -13.81 12.17
CA VAL A 188 -25.73 -15.04 12.43
C VAL A 188 -26.95 -15.12 11.48
N ILE A 189 -27.01 -14.26 10.46
CA ILE A 189 -28.14 -14.06 9.55
C ILE A 189 -27.65 -14.32 8.11
N GLY A 190 -28.36 -15.18 7.39
CA GLY A 190 -28.15 -15.34 5.96
C GLY A 190 -28.65 -14.11 5.20
N VAL A 191 -27.81 -13.56 4.30
CA VAL A 191 -28.14 -12.40 3.47
C VAL A 191 -28.19 -12.82 2.00
N VAL A 192 -29.28 -12.44 1.31
CA VAL A 192 -29.45 -12.53 -0.15
C VAL A 192 -29.79 -11.13 -0.66
N ILE A 193 -29.02 -10.63 -1.62
CA ILE A 193 -29.29 -9.36 -2.31
C ILE A 193 -29.89 -9.70 -3.68
N LEU A 194 -31.04 -9.12 -3.98
CA LEU A 194 -31.76 -9.32 -5.23
C LEU A 194 -31.58 -8.12 -6.18
N GLY A 195 -31.51 -8.38 -7.48
CA GLY A 195 -31.53 -7.38 -8.54
C GLY A 195 -32.95 -6.96 -8.91
N GLU A 196 -33.07 -6.06 -9.88
CA GLU A 196 -34.36 -5.51 -10.34
C GLU A 196 -35.31 -6.58 -10.88
N GLU A 197 -34.76 -7.70 -11.37
CA GLU A 197 -35.53 -8.86 -11.88
C GLU A 197 -35.81 -9.92 -10.81
N ALA A 198 -35.58 -9.62 -9.52
CA ALA A 198 -35.67 -10.55 -8.40
C ALA A 198 -34.70 -11.75 -8.45
N ASP A 199 -33.59 -11.59 -9.18
CA ASP A 199 -32.47 -12.53 -9.29
C ASP A 199 -31.40 -12.24 -8.21
N PRO A 200 -30.74 -13.26 -7.63
CA PRO A 200 -29.74 -13.03 -6.59
C PRO A 200 -28.43 -12.50 -7.18
N LEU A 201 -28.12 -11.23 -6.90
CA LEU A 201 -26.82 -10.60 -7.22
C LEU A 201 -25.73 -11.03 -6.23
N TYR A 202 -26.11 -11.33 -5.00
CA TYR A 202 -25.18 -11.78 -3.96
C TYR A 202 -25.88 -12.69 -2.94
N ILE A 203 -25.18 -13.74 -2.53
CA ILE A 203 -25.60 -14.66 -1.47
C ILE A 203 -24.40 -14.87 -0.55
N ASN A 204 -24.52 -14.51 0.73
CA ASN A 204 -23.42 -14.74 1.67
C ASN A 204 -23.25 -16.25 1.96
N PRO A 205 -22.07 -16.71 2.44
CA PRO A 205 -21.80 -18.12 2.71
C PRO A 205 -22.73 -18.73 3.76
N LEU A 206 -23.33 -17.95 4.65
CA LEU A 206 -24.32 -18.44 5.61
C LEU A 206 -25.69 -18.68 4.94
N ALA A 207 -26.21 -17.74 4.13
CA ALA A 207 -27.43 -17.92 3.34
C ALA A 207 -27.29 -19.10 2.39
N LYS A 208 -26.12 -19.25 1.74
CA LYS A 208 -25.86 -20.41 0.88
C LYS A 208 -25.98 -21.73 1.67
N ARG A 209 -25.37 -21.80 2.85
CA ARG A 209 -25.50 -22.97 3.75
C ARG A 209 -26.93 -23.21 4.23
N ILE A 210 -27.70 -22.16 4.50
CA ILE A 210 -29.12 -22.25 4.88
C ILE A 210 -29.96 -22.77 3.70
N LEU A 211 -29.78 -22.22 2.50
CA LEU A 211 -30.48 -22.65 1.28
C LEU A 211 -30.17 -24.10 0.91
N GLU A 212 -28.94 -24.56 1.15
CA GLU A 212 -28.53 -25.94 0.88
C GLU A 212 -29.07 -26.95 1.90
N ARG A 213 -29.30 -26.54 3.16
CA ARG A 213 -29.57 -27.46 4.27
C ARG A 213 -30.97 -27.35 4.87
N HIS A 214 -31.61 -26.18 4.77
CA HIS A 214 -32.88 -25.90 5.45
C HIS A 214 -34.05 -25.97 4.46
N ARG A 215 -35.12 -26.68 4.84
CA ARG A 215 -36.30 -26.91 3.98
C ARG A 215 -37.35 -25.78 4.04
N ALA A 216 -36.97 -24.58 4.45
CA ALA A 216 -37.91 -23.45 4.53
C ALA A 216 -37.85 -22.58 3.28
N ILE A 217 -36.65 -22.37 2.74
CA ILE A 217 -36.38 -21.48 1.61
C ILE A 217 -35.49 -22.24 0.61
N LYS A 218 -35.70 -22.02 -0.69
CA LYS A 218 -34.99 -22.64 -1.80
C LYS A 218 -34.82 -21.66 -2.95
N MET A 219 -33.97 -22.03 -3.90
CA MET A 219 -33.90 -21.39 -5.20
C MET A 219 -34.79 -22.13 -6.20
N CYS A 220 -35.71 -21.42 -6.85
CA CYS A 220 -36.51 -21.91 -7.97
C CYS A 220 -36.28 -21.00 -9.18
N ASN A 221 -35.82 -21.54 -10.32
CA ASN A 221 -35.62 -20.78 -11.55
C ASN A 221 -34.88 -19.44 -11.34
N ASN A 222 -33.77 -19.49 -10.59
CA ASN A 222 -32.95 -18.33 -10.24
C ASN A 222 -33.62 -17.25 -9.37
N SER A 223 -34.74 -17.56 -8.71
CA SER A 223 -35.39 -16.69 -7.71
C SER A 223 -35.55 -17.38 -6.36
N LEU A 224 -35.73 -16.59 -5.31
CA LEU A 224 -35.89 -17.07 -3.93
C LEU A 224 -37.35 -17.46 -3.69
N CYS A 225 -37.59 -18.71 -3.28
CA CYS A 225 -38.93 -19.21 -2.97
C CYS A 225 -38.98 -19.89 -1.60
N ALA A 226 -40.13 -19.86 -0.95
CA ALA A 226 -40.38 -20.70 0.21
C ALA A 226 -40.86 -22.10 -0.21
N TYR A 227 -40.75 -23.08 0.69
CA TYR A 227 -41.26 -24.44 0.43
C TYR A 227 -42.77 -24.57 0.61
N ASN A 228 -43.34 -23.88 1.60
CA ASN A 228 -44.78 -23.82 1.84
C ASN A 228 -45.39 -22.72 0.97
N ARG A 229 -46.59 -22.98 0.46
CA ARG A 229 -47.29 -22.07 -0.46
C ARG A 229 -47.64 -20.73 0.21
N ASP A 230 -48.18 -20.77 1.43
CA ASP A 230 -48.62 -19.56 2.12
C ASP A 230 -47.42 -18.65 2.48
N ASP A 231 -46.28 -19.25 2.84
CA ASP A 231 -45.03 -18.54 3.12
C ASP A 231 -44.39 -18.00 1.83
N ASP A 232 -44.52 -18.72 0.71
CA ASP A 232 -44.00 -18.27 -0.58
C ASP A 232 -44.80 -17.08 -1.09
N GLU A 233 -46.14 -17.12 -0.99
CA GLU A 233 -46.99 -15.98 -1.35
C GLU A 233 -46.63 -14.72 -0.54
N GLN A 234 -46.37 -14.85 0.77
CA GLN A 234 -45.89 -13.75 1.61
C GLN A 234 -44.49 -13.26 1.20
N LEU A 235 -43.56 -14.18 0.92
CA LEU A 235 -42.20 -13.85 0.49
C LEU A 235 -42.20 -13.12 -0.85
N GLN A 236 -42.94 -13.62 -1.84
CA GLN A 236 -43.05 -12.99 -3.16
C GLN A 236 -43.70 -11.61 -3.06
N GLN A 237 -44.69 -11.42 -2.19
CA GLN A 237 -45.30 -10.12 -1.95
C GLN A 237 -44.28 -9.14 -1.34
N ALA A 238 -43.50 -9.56 -0.34
CA ALA A 238 -42.47 -8.74 0.26
C ALA A 238 -41.38 -8.32 -0.74
N ILE A 239 -40.92 -9.26 -1.58
CA ILE A 239 -39.94 -8.99 -2.65
C ILE A 239 -40.49 -7.97 -3.64
N ARG A 240 -41.71 -8.16 -4.14
CA ARG A 240 -42.35 -7.21 -5.08
C ARG A 240 -42.50 -5.83 -4.46
N SER A 241 -42.97 -5.74 -3.22
CA SER A 241 -43.11 -4.46 -2.52
C SER A 241 -41.77 -3.74 -2.40
N ALA A 242 -40.69 -4.45 -2.05
CA ALA A 242 -39.35 -3.87 -1.97
C ALA A 242 -38.82 -3.37 -3.33
N LEU A 243 -39.10 -4.09 -4.42
CA LEU A 243 -38.69 -3.71 -5.78
C LEU A 243 -39.50 -2.52 -6.34
N THR A 244 -40.75 -2.36 -5.90
CA THR A 244 -41.61 -1.24 -6.32
C THR A 244 -41.46 0.02 -5.46
N SER A 245 -40.75 -0.07 -4.33
CA SER A 245 -40.52 1.06 -3.44
C SER A 245 -39.38 1.92 -4.02
N PRO A 246 -39.59 3.23 -4.26
CA PRO A 246 -38.51 4.08 -4.75
C PRO A 246 -37.37 4.09 -3.74
N ALA A 247 -36.15 3.81 -4.20
CA ALA A 247 -34.95 3.94 -3.38
C ALA A 247 -34.91 5.37 -2.84
N THR A 248 -35.07 5.54 -1.53
CA THR A 248 -34.84 6.81 -0.86
C THR A 248 -33.37 7.20 -1.11
N PRO A 249 -33.08 8.33 -1.77
CA PRO A 249 -31.70 8.78 -1.89
C PRO A 249 -31.21 9.11 -0.48
N ASP A 250 -30.15 8.42 -0.06
CA ASP A 250 -29.47 8.65 1.21
C ASP A 250 -28.92 10.10 1.20
N GLN A 251 -29.51 10.97 2.01
CA GLN A 251 -29.00 12.31 2.27
C GLN A 251 -28.08 12.23 3.50
N GLY A 252 -26.77 12.37 3.31
CA GLY A 252 -25.81 12.58 4.41
C GLY A 252 -24.41 12.06 4.15
#